data_AF-A0A914P1X1-F1
#
_entry.id   AF-A0A914P1X1-F1
#
_cell.length_a   1.000
_cell.length_b   1.000
_cell.length_c   1.000
_cell.angle_alpha   90.00
_cell.angle_beta   90.00
_cell.angle_gamma   90.00
#
_symmetry.space_group_name_H-M   'P 1'
#
loop_
_entity.id
_entity.type
_entity.pdbx_description
1 polymer ?
#
loop_
_entity_poly.entity_id
_entity_poly.type
_entity_poly.pdbx_seq_one_letter_code
_entity_poly.pdbx_strand_id
1 'polypeptide(L)'
;MIYLEEHRDVGDSVHKAEDLAKQHEEYASNAMADVQMARALREKGDELIAMQDLELSDSLLPKCDELSRMASALTSALDRRTQVLLLSRNMHEQISQVCYYCFYLVAFFQWFQKSENL
;
A
#
# COMPACT_ATOMS: atom_id res chain seq x y z
N MET A 1 14.13 3.61 -4.36
CA MET A 1 12.86 3.10 -3.83
C MET A 1 13.09 1.68 -3.28
N ILE A 2 14.01 1.53 -2.32
CA ILE A 2 14.53 0.21 -1.90
C ILE A 2 13.58 -0.45 -0.87
N TYR A 3 13.02 0.35 0.05
CA TYR A 3 12.16 -0.16 1.12
C TYR A 3 10.94 -0.96 0.62
N LEU A 4 10.20 -0.42 -0.36
CA LEU A 4 9.01 -1.08 -0.91
C LEU A 4 9.35 -2.36 -1.70
N GLU A 5 10.57 -2.46 -2.25
CA GLU A 5 11.04 -3.64 -2.96
C GLU A 5 11.43 -4.77 -2.01
N GLU A 6 11.94 -4.42 -0.82
CA GLU A 6 12.31 -5.34 0.25
C GLU A 6 11.09 -5.80 1.07
N HIS A 7 10.04 -4.97 1.19
CA HIS A 7 8.85 -5.26 2.01
C HIS A 7 7.64 -5.63 1.15
N ARG A 8 7.74 -6.77 0.43
CA ARG A 8 6.68 -7.27 -0.48
C ARG A 8 5.77 -8.36 0.09
N ASP A 9 6.02 -8.80 1.33
CA ASP A 9 5.20 -9.82 1.99
C ASP A 9 3.73 -9.39 2.09
N VAL A 10 2.79 -10.34 2.00
CA VAL A 10 1.35 -10.11 2.14
C VAL A 10 0.77 -10.83 3.35
N GLY A 11 1.55 -11.67 4.03
CA GLY A 11 1.11 -12.43 5.19
C GLY A 11 0.33 -13.69 4.82
N ASP A 12 0.21 -14.59 5.80
CA ASP A 12 -0.40 -15.92 5.71
C ASP A 12 -1.68 -16.07 6.56
N SER A 13 -2.08 -14.99 7.22
CA SER A 13 -3.23 -14.95 8.13
C SER A 13 -3.80 -13.53 8.18
N VAL A 14 -5.05 -13.41 8.65
CA VAL A 14 -5.71 -12.10 8.85
C VAL A 14 -4.86 -11.20 9.72
N HIS A 15 -4.39 -11.73 10.86
CA HIS A 15 -3.57 -10.99 11.81
C HIS A 15 -2.25 -10.49 11.19
N LYS A 16 -1.53 -11.36 10.48
CA LYS A 16 -0.27 -10.98 9.83
C LYS A 16 -0.48 -9.91 8.75
N ALA A 17 -1.54 -10.03 7.94
CA ALA A 17 -1.87 -9.03 6.93
C ALA A 17 -2.24 -7.67 7.53
N GLU A 18 -2.92 -7.66 8.68
CA GLU A 18 -3.22 -6.43 9.42
C GLU A 18 -1.96 -5.76 9.99
N ASP A 19 -1.04 -6.54 10.56
CA ASP A 19 0.21 -6.00 11.09
C ASP A 19 1.07 -5.40 9.98
N LEU A 20 1.15 -6.06 8.82
CA LEU A 20 1.82 -5.53 7.63
C LEU A 20 1.15 -4.24 7.14
N ALA A 21 -0.19 -4.16 7.17
CA ALA A 21 -0.93 -2.95 6.80
C ALA A 21 -0.61 -1.78 7.74
N LYS A 22 -0.54 -2.00 9.05
CA LYS A 22 -0.17 -0.97 10.03
C LYS A 22 1.26 -0.48 9.84
N GLN A 23 2.22 -1.39 9.65
CA GLN A 23 3.61 -1.03 9.36
C GLN A 23 3.73 -0.22 8.08
N HIS A 24 2.98 -0.60 7.04
CA HIS A 24 2.93 0.15 5.79
C HIS A 24 2.29 1.53 5.97
N GLU A 25 1.23 1.65 6.78
CA GLU A 25 0.58 2.94 7.07
C GLU A 25 1.54 3.91 7.76
N GLU A 26 2.29 3.45 8.77
CA GLU A 26 3.31 4.24 9.45
C GLU A 26 4.41 4.69 8.47
N TYR A 27 4.92 3.76 7.66
CA TYR A 27 5.90 4.08 6.64
C TYR A 27 5.37 5.08 5.60
N ALA A 28 4.14 4.88 5.11
CA ALA A 28 3.52 5.73 4.11
C ALA A 28 3.30 7.15 4.65
N SER A 29 2.90 7.30 5.91
CA SER A 29 2.78 8.60 6.59
C SER A 29 4.11 9.36 6.57
N ASN A 30 5.20 8.69 6.96
CA ASN A 30 6.53 9.29 6.96
C ASN A 30 7.01 9.63 5.53
N ALA A 31 6.86 8.70 4.59
CA ALA A 31 7.24 8.91 3.19
C ALA A 31 6.42 10.01 2.51
N MET A 32 5.19 10.27 2.97
CA MET A 32 4.36 11.34 2.44
C MET A 32 4.86 12.74 2.84
N ALA A 33 5.60 12.87 3.95
CA ALA A 33 6.28 14.12 4.29
C ALA A 33 7.33 14.50 3.24
N ASP A 34 8.10 13.52 2.74
CA ASP A 34 9.10 13.75 1.68
C ASP A 34 8.44 14.17 0.37
N VAL A 35 7.30 13.56 0.03
CA VAL A 35 6.52 13.95 -1.15
C VAL A 35 5.99 15.38 -1.02
N GLN A 36 5.51 15.77 0.16
CA GLN A 36 5.06 17.14 0.40
C GLN A 36 6.22 18.14 0.28
N MET A 37 7.39 17.81 0.83
CA MET A 37 8.59 18.63 0.67
C MET A 37 9.01 18.75 -0.80
N ALA A 38 8.98 17.66 -1.57
CA ALA A 38 9.30 17.67 -2.99
C ALA A 38 8.33 18.56 -3.79
N ARG A 39 7.02 18.50 -3.49
CA ARG A 39 6.01 19.36 -4.12
C ARG A 39 6.22 20.84 -3.78
N ALA A 40 6.46 21.16 -2.51
CA ALA A 40 6.73 22.53 -2.08
C ALA A 40 8.03 23.09 -2.71
N LEU A 41 9.06 22.25 -2.86
CA LEU A 41 10.31 22.65 -3.53
C LEU A 41 10.08 22.91 -5.02
N ARG A 42 9.24 22.10 -5.67
CA ARG A 42 8.83 22.32 -7.06
C ARG A 42 8.03 23.62 -7.22
N GLU A 43 7.12 23.94 -6.32
CA GLU A 43 6.39 25.22 -6.33
C GLU A 43 7.32 26.43 -6.23
N LYS A 44 8.31 26.38 -5.33
CA LYS A 44 9.37 27.41 -5.28
C LYS A 44 10.17 27.49 -6.58
N GLY A 45 10.39 26.35 -7.23
CA GLY A 45 11.04 26.30 -8.54
C GLY A 45 10.23 27.02 -9.61
N ASP A 46 8.92 26.81 -9.66
CA ASP A 46 8.00 27.52 -10.56
C ASP A 46 8.01 29.03 -10.32
N GLU A 47 8.02 29.47 -9.06
CA GLU A 47 8.12 30.90 -8.70
C GLU A 47 9.42 31.51 -9.22
N LEU A 48 10.55 30.82 -9.04
CA LEU A 48 11.86 31.29 -9.51
C LEU A 48 11.94 31.35 -11.05
N ILE A 49 11.38 30.35 -11.74
CA ILE A 49 11.28 30.32 -13.21
C ILE A 49 10.46 31.52 -13.70
N ALA A 50 9.35 31.84 -13.02
CA ALA A 50 8.50 32.97 -13.40
C ALA A 50 9.16 34.34 -13.20
N MET A 51 10.16 34.44 -12.32
CA MET A 51 10.84 35.70 -11.95
C MET A 51 12.18 35.94 -12.66
N GLN A 52 12.75 34.96 -13.38
CA GLN A 52 14.12 35.05 -13.93
C GLN A 52 14.22 34.88 -15.45
N ASP A 53 15.38 35.27 -15.99
CA ASP A 53 15.73 35.20 -17.41
C ASP A 53 15.96 33.75 -17.89
N LEU A 54 15.87 33.53 -19.21
CA LEU A 54 15.84 32.22 -19.89
C LEU A 54 16.92 31.20 -19.44
N GLU A 55 18.12 31.67 -19.09
CA GLU A 55 19.28 30.82 -18.81
C GLU A 55 19.12 29.97 -17.52
N LEU A 56 18.41 30.47 -16.51
CA LEU A 56 18.17 29.70 -15.27
C LEU A 56 17.08 28.65 -15.47
N SER A 57 16.09 28.99 -16.30
CA SER A 57 14.93 28.14 -16.62
C SER A 57 15.35 26.84 -17.30
N ASP A 58 16.32 26.87 -18.21
CA ASP A 58 16.81 25.67 -18.91
C ASP A 58 17.40 24.61 -17.96
N SER A 59 17.96 25.04 -16.83
CA SER A 59 18.57 24.14 -15.84
C SER A 59 17.61 23.71 -14.72
N LEU A 60 16.62 24.55 -14.40
CA LEU A 60 15.73 24.39 -13.25
C LEU A 60 14.47 23.59 -13.61
N LEU A 61 13.92 23.82 -14.80
CA LEU A 61 12.70 23.17 -15.28
C LEU A 61 12.81 21.63 -15.30
N PRO A 62 13.92 21.03 -15.82
CA PRO A 62 14.10 19.58 -15.77
C PRO A 62 14.15 19.01 -14.34
N LYS A 63 14.64 19.79 -13.37
CA LYS A 63 14.70 19.35 -11.96
C LYS A 63 13.32 19.40 -11.30
N CYS A 64 12.52 20.42 -11.60
CA CYS A 64 11.13 20.52 -11.15
C CYS A 64 10.26 19.39 -11.71
N ASP A 65 10.46 19.05 -12.98
CA ASP A 65 9.79 17.93 -13.63
C ASP A 65 10.18 16.59 -13.00
N GLU A 66 11.48 16.38 -12.74
CA GLU A 66 11.96 15.17 -12.09
C GLU A 66 11.43 15.04 -10.65
N LEU A 67 11.40 16.11 -9.86
CA LEU A 67 10.79 16.13 -8.53
C LEU A 67 9.30 15.73 -8.60
N SER A 68 8.55 16.29 -9.56
CA SER A 68 7.14 15.96 -9.77
C SER A 68 6.95 14.49 -10.14
N ARG A 69 7.82 13.96 -11.02
CA ARG A 69 7.82 12.56 -11.45
C ARG A 69 8.10 11.63 -10.28
N MET A 70 9.14 11.91 -9.49
CA MET A 70 9.52 11.11 -8.33
C MET A 70 8.44 11.12 -7.24
N ALA A 71 7.90 12.30 -6.92
CA ALA A 71 6.79 12.45 -5.99
C ALA A 71 5.57 11.62 -6.41
N SER A 72 5.19 11.71 -7.69
CA SER A 72 4.05 10.96 -8.23
C SER A 72 4.30 9.45 -8.23
N ALA A 73 5.52 9.02 -8.58
CA ALA A 73 5.90 7.61 -8.57
C ALA A 73 5.85 7.03 -7.16
N LEU A 74 6.35 7.76 -6.16
CA LEU A 74 6.33 7.31 -4.77
C LEU A 74 4.90 7.23 -4.22
N THR A 75 4.07 8.26 -4.42
CA THR A 75 2.65 8.22 -4.04
C THR A 75 1.96 7.01 -4.67
N SER A 76 2.14 6.80 -5.98
CA SER A 76 1.52 5.66 -6.68
C SER A 76 2.02 4.31 -6.15
N ALA A 77 3.28 4.21 -5.75
CA ALA A 77 3.83 2.97 -5.19
C ALA A 77 3.28 2.67 -3.79
N LEU A 78 3.16 3.70 -2.94
CA LEU A 78 2.55 3.59 -1.61
C LEU A 78 1.08 3.16 -1.71
N ASP A 79 0.30 3.79 -2.61
CA ASP A 79 -1.12 3.47 -2.82
C ASP A 79 -1.31 2.03 -3.31
N ARG A 80 -0.49 1.59 -4.27
CA ARG A 80 -0.54 0.20 -4.76
C ARG A 80 -0.28 -0.79 -3.64
N ARG A 81 0.70 -0.51 -2.77
CA ARG A 81 1.02 -1.38 -1.64
C ARG A 81 -0.14 -1.44 -0.63
N THR A 82 -0.79 -0.30 -0.36
CA THR A 82 -2.00 -0.23 0.46
C THR A 82 -3.11 -1.14 -0.10
N GLN A 83 -3.35 -1.05 -1.41
CA GLN A 83 -4.37 -1.88 -2.07
C GLN A 83 -4.07 -3.37 -2.00
N VAL A 84 -2.81 -3.77 -2.19
CA VAL A 84 -2.37 -5.17 -2.10
C VAL A 84 -2.59 -5.73 -0.70
N LEU A 85 -2.23 -4.98 0.35
CA LEU A 85 -2.41 -5.42 1.74
C LEU A 85 -3.89 -5.50 2.13
N LEU A 86 -4.70 -4.54 1.67
CA LEU A 86 -6.16 -4.58 1.86
C LEU A 86 -6.78 -5.83 1.21
N LEU A 87 -6.38 -6.12 -0.04
CA LEU A 87 -6.84 -7.30 -0.75
C LEU A 87 -6.44 -8.58 -0.01
N SER A 88 -5.18 -8.66 0.44
CA SER A 88 -4.68 -9.82 1.18
C SER A 88 -5.46 -10.07 2.47
N ARG A 89 -5.70 -9.04 3.27
CA ARG A 89 -6.50 -9.15 4.50
C ARG A 89 -7.90 -9.67 4.20
N ASN A 90 -8.58 -9.09 3.21
CA ASN A 90 -9.93 -9.49 2.84
C ASN A 90 -9.99 -10.94 2.35
N MET A 91 -8.98 -11.40 1.60
CA MET A 91 -8.88 -12.80 1.18
C MET A 91 -8.73 -13.74 2.37
N HIS A 92 -7.81 -13.43 3.30
CA HIS A 92 -7.61 -14.25 4.50
C HIS A 92 -8.87 -14.33 5.37
N GLU A 93 -9.62 -13.23 5.48
CA GLU A 93 -10.88 -13.19 6.22
C GLU A 93 -11.95 -14.08 5.57
N GLN A 94 -12.14 -13.98 4.25
CA GLN A 94 -13.08 -14.82 3.51
C GLN A 94 -12.71 -16.29 3.60
N ILE A 95 -11.43 -16.64 3.47
CA ILE A 95 -10.95 -18.01 3.62
C ILE A 95 -11.26 -18.52 5.02
N SER A 96 -10.94 -17.74 6.06
CA SER A 96 -11.22 -18.12 7.45
C SER A 96 -12.71 -18.39 7.69
N GLN A 97 -13.59 -17.55 7.14
CA GLN A 97 -15.03 -17.74 7.24
C GLN A 97 -15.49 -19.02 6.54
N VAL A 98 -15.05 -19.27 5.31
CA VAL A 98 -15.40 -20.48 4.55
C VAL A 98 -14.89 -21.73 5.27
N CYS A 99 -13.64 -21.73 5.75
CA CYS A 99 -13.07 -22.83 6.51
C CYS A 99 -13.88 -23.12 7.78
N TYR A 100 -14.32 -22.08 8.49
CA TYR A 100 -15.23 -22.23 9.63
C TYR A 100 -16.52 -22.93 9.21
N TYR A 101 -17.25 -22.43 8.21
CA TYR A 101 -18.50 -23.08 7.77
C TYR A 101 -18.31 -24.52 7.30
N CYS A 102 -17.25 -24.81 6.55
CA CYS A 102 -16.94 -26.17 6.13
C CYS A 102 -16.69 -27.10 7.33
N PHE A 103 -15.98 -26.61 8.36
CA PHE A 103 -15.74 -27.39 9.58
C PHE A 103 -17.06 -27.75 10.29
N TYR A 104 -17.97 -26.79 10.45
CA TYR A 104 -19.28 -27.06 11.06
C TYR A 104 -20.15 -27.98 10.22
N LEU A 105 -20.13 -27.82 8.89
CA LEU A 105 -20.90 -28.68 8.00
C LEU A 105 -20.43 -30.12 8.06
N VAL A 106 -19.11 -30.37 8.05
CA VAL A 106 -18.54 -31.71 8.19
C VAL A 106 -18.88 -32.29 9.57
N ALA A 107 -18.72 -31.51 10.64
CA ALA A 107 -19.05 -31.96 11.99
C ALA A 107 -20.54 -32.29 12.15
N PHE A 108 -21.43 -31.46 11.58
CA PHE A 108 -22.87 -31.68 11.58
C PHE A 108 -23.24 -32.95 10.80
N PHE A 109 -22.67 -33.15 9.62
CA PHE A 109 -22.93 -34.33 8.81
C PHE A 109 -22.47 -35.63 9.50
N GLN A 110 -21.28 -35.61 10.12
CA GLN A 110 -20.78 -36.75 10.91
C GLN A 110 -21.68 -37.05 12.12
N TRP A 111 -22.15 -36.01 12.82
CA TRP A 111 -23.09 -36.16 13.92
C TRP A 111 -24.43 -36.76 13.44
N PHE A 112 -24.97 -36.25 12.32
CA PHE A 112 -26.21 -36.73 11.71
C PHE A 112 -26.13 -38.21 11.35
N GLN A 113 -25.07 -38.63 10.64
CA GLN A 113 -24.83 -40.04 10.32
C GLN A 113 -24.74 -40.93 11.58
N LYS A 114 -24.14 -40.43 12.66
CA LYS A 114 -24.05 -41.18 13.91
C LYS A 114 -25.41 -41.32 14.60
N SER A 115 -26.27 -40.31 14.50
CA SER A 115 -27.62 -40.35 15.07
C SER A 115 -28.59 -41.27 14.32
N GLU A 116 -28.41 -41.47 13.01
CA GLU A 116 -29.24 -42.41 12.22
C GLU A 116 -28.80 -43.88 12.39
N ASN A 117 -27.58 -44.13 12.84
CA ASN A 117 -27.04 -45.48 13.07
C ASN A 117 -27.16 -45.96 14.54
N LEU A 118 -27.92 -45.24 15.39
CA LEU A 118 -28.23 -45.56 16.78
C LEU A 118 -29.72 -45.88 16.93
#